data_AF-A0A139NLN8-F1
#
_entry.id   AF-A0A139NLN8-F1
#
_cell.length_a   1.000
_cell.length_b   1.000
_cell.length_c   1.000
_cell.angle_alpha   90.00
_cell.angle_beta   90.00
_cell.angle_gamma   90.00
#
_symmetry.space_group_name_H-M   'P 1'
#
loop_
_entity.id
_entity.type
_entity.pdbx_description
1 polymer ?
#
loop_
_entity_poly.entity_id
_entity_poly.type
_entity_poly.pdbx_seq_one_letter_code
_entity_poly.pdbx_strand_id
1 'polypeptide(L)' 'MDYDICDVCHWQNTGIINIDGGPNKMTLAEAKEAYAKGEPIK' A
#
# COMPACT_ATOMS: atom_id res chain seq x y z
N MET A 1 5.46 -13.28 18.70
CA MET A 1 5.08 -13.06 17.29
C MET A 1 5.10 -11.57 17.12
N ASP A 2 6.24 -11.03 16.73
CA ASP A 2 6.37 -9.61 16.46
C ASP A 2 5.77 -9.39 15.08
N TYR A 3 4.57 -8.83 15.06
CA TYR A 3 4.02 -8.35 13.81
C TYR A 3 4.90 -7.18 13.35
N ASP A 4 5.45 -7.27 12.14
CA ASP A 4 6.18 -6.17 11.49
C ASP A 4 5.18 -5.05 11.17
N ILE A 5 4.85 -4.27 12.19
CA ILE A 5 4.06 -3.05 12.08
C ILE A 5 5.00 -1.96 11.60
N CYS A 6 4.63 -1.29 10.51
CA CYS A 6 5.42 -0.16 10.01
C CYS A 6 5.33 1.02 10.99
N ASP A 7 6.44 1.50 11.54
CA ASP A 7 6.45 2.64 12.47
C ASP A 7 5.98 3.98 11.85
N VAL A 8 5.92 4.06 10.52
CA VAL A 8 5.48 5.26 9.80
C VAL A 8 3.97 5.25 9.59
N CYS A 9 3.43 4.16 9.04
CA CYS A 9 2.02 4.08 8.66
C CYS A 9 1.17 3.17 9.56
N HIS A 10 1.79 2.49 10.53
CA HIS A 10 1.17 1.55 11.47
C HIS A 10 0.42 0.38 10.79
N TRP A 11 0.68 0.17 9.50
CA TRP A 11 0.11 -0.95 8.77
C TRP A 11 0.85 -2.25 9.14
N GLN A 12 0.08 -3.32 9.21
CA GLN A 12 0.53 -4.65 9.60
C GLN A 12 0.16 -5.64 8.50
N ASN A 13 1.13 -6.47 8.08
CA ASN A 13 0.82 -7.54 7.15
C ASN A 13 -0.11 -8.59 7.78
N THR A 14 -1.22 -8.92 7.09
CA THR A 14 -2.20 -9.94 7.51
C THR A 14 -1.74 -11.38 7.25
N GLY A 15 -0.48 -11.59 6.92
CA GLY A 15 0.13 -12.90 6.68
C GLY A 15 0.30 -13.20 5.19
N ILE A 16 0.37 -14.49 4.84
CA ILE A 16 0.65 -14.92 3.44
C ILE A 16 -0.52 -14.53 2.51
N ILE A 17 -1.73 -14.48 3.06
CA ILE A 17 -2.93 -14.06 2.34
C ILE A 17 -3.15 -12.59 2.67
N ASN A 18 -2.92 -11.72 1.68
CA ASN A 18 -3.19 -10.30 1.76
C ASN A 18 -4.70 -10.08 1.64
N ILE A 19 -5.40 -10.16 2.77
CA ILE A 19 -6.87 -10.07 2.85
C ILE A 19 -7.35 -8.61 2.89
N ASP A 20 -6.50 -7.70 3.34
CA ASP A 20 -6.82 -6.30 3.56
C ASP A 20 -6.40 -5.37 2.41
N GLY A 21 -5.68 -5.91 1.40
CA GLY A 21 -5.27 -5.16 0.21
C GLY A 21 -3.98 -4.36 0.39
N GLY A 22 -3.34 -4.43 1.56
CA GLY A 22 -2.11 -3.71 1.85
C GLY A 22 -2.29 -2.25 2.30
N PRO A 23 -1.18 -1.54 2.57
CA PRO A 23 -1.20 -0.14 2.99
C PRO A 23 -1.45 0.85 1.84
N ASN A 24 -1.53 0.36 0.60
CA ASN A 24 -1.60 1.21 -0.59
C ASN A 24 -2.95 1.94 -0.65
N LYS A 25 -2.89 3.26 -0.78
CA LYS A 25 -4.09 4.13 -0.86
C LYS A 25 -4.63 4.28 -2.27
N MET A 26 -3.97 3.67 -3.26
CA MET A 26 -4.39 3.64 -4.65
C MET A 26 -4.17 2.27 -5.26
N THR A 27 -4.97 1.97 -6.26
CA THR A 27 -4.83 0.80 -7.10
C THR A 27 -3.60 0.93 -8.01
N LEU A 28 -3.11 -0.21 -8.51
CA LEU A 28 -2.04 -0.22 -9.50
C LEU A 28 -2.42 0.55 -10.79
N ALA A 29 -3.70 0.56 -11.15
CA ALA A 29 -4.18 1.29 -12.33
C ALA A 29 -4.08 2.80 -12.11
N GLU A 30 -4.55 3.30 -10.97
CA GLU A 30 -4.46 4.71 -10.60
C GLU A 30 -3.00 5.18 -10.49
N ALA A 31 -2.12 4.36 -9.92
CA ALA A 31 -0.69 4.67 -9.85
C ALA A 31 -0.04 4.83 -11.23
N LYS A 32 -0.39 3.94 -12.18
CA LYS A 32 0.11 4.02 -13.56
C LYS A 32 -0.38 5.28 -14.27
N GLU A 33 -1.64 5.65 -14.06
CA GLU A 33 -2.23 6.85 -14.65
C GLU A 33 -1.61 8.13 -14.08
N ALA A 34 -1.46 8.23 -12.75
CA ALA A 34 -0.83 9.38 -12.09
C ALA A 34 0.62 9.55 -12.55
N TYR A 35 1.39 8.47 -12.64
CA TYR A 35 2.76 8.52 -13.17
C TYR A 35 2.80 9.05 -14.62
N ALA A 36 1.91 8.56 -15.49
CA ALA A 36 1.84 9.02 -16.88
C ALA A 36 1.49 10.51 -17.01
N LYS A 37 0.72 11.06 -16.06
CA LYS A 37 0.32 12.46 -16.01
C LYS A 37 1.31 13.36 -15.24
N GLY A 38 2.31 12.79 -14.56
CA GLY A 38 3.20 13.54 -13.66
C GLY A 38 2.50 14.00 -12.37
N GLU A 39 1.42 13.32 -11.97
CA GLU A 39 0.67 13.60 -10.74
C GLU A 39 1.29 12.86 -9.53
N PRO A 40 1.04 13.33 -8.29
CA PRO A 40 1.53 12.66 -7.09
C PRO A 40 0.96 11.25 -6.91
N ILE A 41 1.85 10.30 -6.57
CA ILE A 41 1.49 8.95 -6.10
C ILE A 41 1.10 9.02 -4.61
N LYS A 42 0.10 8.25 -4.17
CA LYS A 42 -0.50 8.31 -2.82
C LYS A 42 -0.46 6.96 -2.10
#